data_AF-A0A3M1MN61-F1
#
_entry.id   AF-A0A3M1MN61-F1
#
_cell.length_a   1.000
_cell.length_b   1.000
_cell.length_c   1.000
_cell.angle_alpha   90.00
_cell.angle_beta   90.00
_cell.angle_gamma   90.00
#
_symmetry.space_group_name_H-M   'P 1'
#
loop_
_entity.id
_entity.type
_entity.pdbx_description
1 polymer ?
#
loop_
_entity_poly.entity_id
_entity_poly.type
_entity_poly.pdbx_seq_one_letter_code
_entity_poly.pdbx_strand_id
1 'polypeptide(L)'
;NTRDQWWAGLWDFPRIDGSSIRRHLARPATASGGFSAVAEHVAAETRRTYELSCQPLQLVGHFAHAVTRYRIRLYCVTARPNRLQVRRLPGNWRWVDPVADPLPLTAAARRVYEQVLEVPLPRGA
;
A
#
# COMPACT_ATOMS: atom_id res chain seq x y z
N ASN A 1 -22.08 -17.47 2.87
CA ASN A 1 -21.45 -16.16 2.59
C ASN A 1 -20.03 -16.45 2.05
N THR A 2 -19.89 -16.63 0.74
CA THR A 2 -18.68 -17.19 0.09
C THR A 2 -17.73 -16.14 -0.50
N ARG A 3 -18.11 -14.86 -0.46
CA ARG A 3 -17.35 -13.76 -1.09
C ARG A 3 -16.09 -13.37 -0.31
N ASP A 4 -16.07 -13.55 1.01
CA ASP A 4 -14.91 -13.21 1.85
C ASP A 4 -13.84 -14.31 1.86
N GLN A 5 -14.13 -15.48 1.29
CA GLN A 5 -13.21 -16.63 1.35
C GLN A 5 -12.05 -16.51 0.35
N TRP A 6 -12.21 -15.73 -0.73
CA TRP A 6 -11.22 -15.71 -1.81
C TRP A 6 -9.87 -15.17 -1.37
N TRP A 7 -9.85 -14.27 -0.38
CA TRP A 7 -8.62 -13.64 0.13
C TRP A 7 -8.36 -14.00 1.60
N ALA A 8 -9.12 -14.95 2.14
CA ALA A 8 -8.94 -15.40 3.52
C ALA A 8 -7.55 -16.01 3.70
N GLY A 9 -6.83 -15.55 4.74
CA GLY A 9 -5.48 -16.01 5.04
C GLY A 9 -4.38 -15.37 4.19
N LEU A 10 -4.70 -14.48 3.25
CA LEU A 10 -3.71 -13.70 2.49
C LEU A 10 -3.46 -12.34 3.13
N TRP A 11 -2.21 -11.89 3.05
CA TRP A 11 -1.77 -10.57 3.52
C TRP A 11 -1.65 -9.57 2.38
N ASP A 12 -1.94 -8.31 2.68
CA ASP A 12 -1.87 -7.20 1.73
C ASP A 12 -1.34 -5.93 2.42
N PHE A 13 -0.97 -4.93 1.61
CA PHE A 13 -0.65 -3.60 2.10
C PHE A 13 -1.94 -2.82 2.44
N PRO A 14 -1.89 -1.88 3.38
CA PRO A 14 -3.01 -0.98 3.63
C PRO A 14 -3.32 -0.15 2.38
N ARG A 15 -4.62 -0.03 2.08
CA ARG A 15 -5.14 0.69 0.91
C ARG A 15 -6.05 1.82 1.32
N ILE A 16 -5.93 2.95 0.68
CA ILE A 16 -6.84 4.09 0.89
C ILE A 16 -7.46 4.45 -0.45
N ASP A 17 -8.64 5.08 -0.41
CA ASP A 17 -9.23 5.59 -1.64
C ASP A 17 -8.42 6.79 -2.16
N GLY A 18 -7.92 6.69 -3.39
CA GLY A 18 -7.16 7.73 -4.08
C GLY A 18 -8.01 8.59 -5.02
N SER A 19 -9.34 8.42 -5.03
CA SER A 19 -10.25 9.09 -5.96
C SER A 19 -10.13 10.62 -5.93
N SER A 20 -10.02 11.23 -4.75
CA SER A 20 -9.88 12.68 -4.55
C SER A 20 -8.54 13.24 -5.06
N ILE A 21 -7.47 12.46 -4.98
CA ILE A 21 -6.11 12.86 -5.38
C ILE A 21 -5.69 12.32 -6.74
N ARG A 22 -6.60 11.70 -7.50
CA ARG A 22 -6.31 11.07 -8.80
C ARG A 22 -5.57 11.99 -9.77
N ARG A 23 -5.92 13.28 -9.79
CA ARG A 23 -5.26 14.29 -10.65
C ARG A 23 -3.79 14.51 -10.28
N HIS A 24 -3.46 14.42 -8.99
CA HIS A 24 -2.09 14.56 -8.50
C HIS A 24 -1.26 13.30 -8.77
N LEU A 25 -1.89 12.12 -8.65
CA LEU A 25 -1.27 10.82 -8.92
C LEU A 25 -0.93 10.60 -10.41
N ALA A 26 -1.64 11.26 -11.32
CA ALA A 26 -1.39 11.15 -12.76
C ALA A 26 -0.27 12.07 -13.27
N ARG A 27 0.28 12.96 -12.43
CA ARG A 27 1.37 13.86 -12.83
C ARG A 27 2.72 13.12 -12.77
N PRO A 28 3.64 13.40 -13.71
CA PRO A 28 5.01 12.88 -13.62
C PRO A 28 5.66 13.35 -12.31
N ALA A 29 6.43 12.46 -11.67
CA ALA A 29 7.13 12.74 -10.40
C ALA A 29 8.10 13.93 -10.47
N THR A 30 8.49 14.36 -11.68
CA THR A 30 9.37 15.50 -11.93
C THR A 30 8.67 16.86 -11.84
N ALA A 31 7.34 16.90 -11.73
CA ALA A 31 6.60 18.15 -11.55
C ALA A 31 6.60 18.58 -10.08
N SER A 32 7.45 19.54 -9.74
CA SER A 32 7.52 20.18 -8.42
C SER A 32 6.13 20.53 -7.89
N GLY A 33 5.79 20.06 -6.67
CA GLY A 33 4.53 20.36 -5.98
C GLY A 33 3.41 19.31 -6.09
N GLY A 34 3.52 18.31 -6.97
CA GLY A 34 2.49 17.27 -7.11
C GLY A 34 2.36 16.34 -5.88
N PHE A 35 3.47 16.08 -5.19
CA PHE A 35 3.52 15.11 -4.11
C PHE A 35 2.95 15.61 -2.78
N SER A 36 2.96 16.92 -2.49
CA SER A 36 2.44 17.43 -1.19
C SER A 36 0.98 17.07 -0.98
N ALA A 37 0.14 17.30 -2.00
CA ALA A 37 -1.28 16.94 -1.94
C ALA A 37 -1.51 15.43 -1.79
N VAL A 38 -0.65 14.61 -2.41
CA VAL A 38 -0.69 13.14 -2.24
C VAL A 38 -0.29 12.77 -0.81
N ALA A 39 0.77 13.35 -0.28
CA ALA A 39 1.27 13.10 1.06
C ALA A 39 0.24 13.50 2.14
N GLU A 40 -0.37 14.68 2.01
CA GLU A 40 -1.40 15.16 2.93
C GLU A 40 -2.61 14.22 2.96
N HIS A 41 -3.11 13.83 1.77
CA HIS A 41 -4.22 12.88 1.66
C HIS A 41 -3.88 11.51 2.23
N VAL A 42 -2.70 10.96 1.90
CA VAL A 42 -2.25 9.66 2.42
C VAL A 42 -2.16 9.68 3.94
N ALA A 43 -1.58 10.73 4.52
CA ALA A 43 -1.48 10.86 5.98
C ALA A 43 -2.86 10.95 6.65
N ALA A 44 -3.77 11.75 6.09
CA ALA A 44 -5.12 11.93 6.61
C ALA A 44 -5.94 10.64 6.55
N GLU A 45 -5.98 9.98 5.40
CA GLU A 45 -6.77 8.76 5.21
C GLU A 45 -6.18 7.56 5.94
N THR A 46 -4.86 7.46 6.07
CA THR A 46 -4.22 6.41 6.88
C THR A 46 -4.58 6.58 8.35
N ARG A 47 -4.58 7.83 8.86
CA ARG A 47 -5.00 8.12 10.23
C ARG A 47 -6.49 7.84 10.44
N ARG A 48 -7.34 8.21 9.48
CA ARG A 48 -8.79 8.03 9.57
C ARG A 48 -9.23 6.59 9.46
N THR A 49 -8.64 5.82 8.53
CA THR A 49 -9.06 4.46 8.21
C THR A 49 -8.42 3.42 9.12
N TYR A 50 -7.17 3.66 9.50
CA TYR A 50 -6.34 2.67 10.18
C TYR A 50 -5.85 3.12 11.55
N GLU A 51 -6.20 4.34 11.98
CA GLU A 51 -5.69 4.95 13.22
C GLU A 51 -4.15 5.07 13.23
N LEU A 52 -3.54 5.05 12.04
CA LEU A 52 -2.08 5.14 11.85
C LEU A 52 -1.69 6.52 11.33
N SER A 53 -0.89 7.22 12.12
CA SER A 53 -0.15 8.42 11.79
C SER A 53 1.18 8.04 11.12
N CYS A 54 1.37 8.51 9.89
CA CYS A 54 2.58 8.32 9.13
C CYS A 54 3.01 9.61 8.44
N GLN A 55 4.28 9.67 8.06
CA GLN A 55 4.83 10.69 7.17
C GLN A 55 5.10 10.04 5.81
N PRO A 56 4.26 10.29 4.79
CA PRO A 56 4.54 9.83 3.43
C PRO A 56 5.82 10.45 2.90
N LEU A 57 6.64 9.62 2.23
CA LEU A 57 7.98 9.98 1.80
C LEU A 57 8.02 10.21 0.29
N GLN A 58 7.51 9.25 -0.49
CA GLN A 58 7.52 9.34 -1.96
C GLN A 58 6.51 8.39 -2.61
N LEU A 59 6.12 8.71 -3.84
CA LEU A 59 5.45 7.78 -4.74
C LEU A 59 6.52 6.87 -5.38
N VAL A 60 6.51 5.59 -5.05
CA VAL A 60 7.52 4.63 -5.53
C VAL A 60 7.15 3.94 -6.84
N GLY A 61 5.87 3.94 -7.21
CA GLY A 61 5.45 3.34 -8.46
C GLY A 61 3.94 3.20 -8.56
N HIS A 62 3.49 2.61 -9.66
CA HIS A 62 2.09 2.25 -9.84
C HIS A 62 1.94 1.09 -10.82
N PHE A 63 0.86 0.34 -10.69
CA PHE A 63 0.52 -0.72 -11.64
C PHE A 63 -0.99 -0.88 -11.78
N ALA A 64 -1.41 -1.45 -12.91
CA ALA A 64 -2.79 -1.84 -13.10
C ALA A 64 -3.03 -3.26 -12.57
N HIS A 65 -4.14 -3.43 -11.86
CA HIS A 65 -4.61 -4.72 -11.38
C HIS A 65 -6.03 -4.95 -11.91
N ALA A 66 -6.23 -6.08 -12.58
CA ALA A 66 -7.55 -6.45 -13.08
C ALA A 66 -8.25 -7.31 -12.03
N VAL A 67 -9.47 -6.95 -11.67
CA VAL A 67 -10.32 -7.68 -10.74
C VAL A 67 -11.64 -7.94 -11.45
N THR A 68 -11.83 -9.17 -11.93
CA THR A 68 -13.00 -9.67 -12.69
C THR A 68 -13.50 -8.71 -13.78
N ARG A 69 -14.31 -7.70 -13.44
CA ARG A 69 -14.94 -6.73 -14.36
C ARG A 69 -14.32 -5.32 -14.33
N TYR A 70 -13.39 -5.08 -13.42
CA TYR A 70 -12.81 -3.75 -13.19
C TYR A 70 -11.30 -3.78 -13.39
N ARG A 71 -10.75 -2.68 -13.90
CA ARG A 71 -9.31 -2.43 -13.93
C ARG A 71 -9.01 -1.28 -12.97
N ILE A 72 -8.37 -1.60 -11.85
CA ILE A 72 -7.94 -0.60 -10.86
C ILE A 72 -6.48 -0.24 -11.12
N ARG A 73 -6.10 1.00 -10.78
CA ARG A 73 -4.70 1.42 -10.73
C ARG A 73 -4.31 1.58 -9.26
N LEU A 74 -3.25 0.89 -8.87
CA LEU A 74 -2.68 0.99 -7.53
C LEU A 74 -1.46 1.90 -7.63
N TYR A 75 -1.47 2.97 -6.83
CA TYR A 75 -0.34 3.87 -6.66
C TYR A 75 0.32 3.56 -5.31
N CYS A 76 1.61 3.29 -5.33
CA CYS A 76 2.35 2.80 -4.17
C CYS A 76 3.16 3.95 -3.57
N VAL A 77 2.97 4.20 -2.28
CA VAL A 77 3.61 5.29 -1.55
C VAL A 77 4.38 4.68 -0.38
N THR A 78 5.62 5.07 -0.19
CA THR A 78 6.35 4.74 1.04
C THR A 78 6.03 5.77 2.11
N ALA A 79 5.91 5.30 3.35
CA ALA A 79 5.65 6.17 4.49
C ALA A 79 6.47 5.72 5.69
N ARG A 80 6.86 6.68 6.52
CA ARG A 80 7.49 6.43 7.81
C ARG A 80 6.42 6.50 8.91
N PRO A 81 6.21 5.44 9.70
CA PRO A 81 5.29 5.50 10.83
C PRO A 81 5.79 6.49 11.88
N ASN A 82 4.89 7.15 12.60
CA ASN A 82 5.26 7.93 13.77
C ASN A 82 5.83 6.97 14.85
N ARG A 83 6.96 7.34 15.49
CA ARG A 83 7.71 6.50 16.44
C ARG A 83 6.84 5.92 17.56
N LEU A 84 5.85 6.67 18.04
CA LEU A 84 4.96 6.24 19.12
C LEU A 84 4.00 5.12 18.71
N GLN A 85 3.67 5.00 17.42
CA GLN A 85 2.71 4.02 16.91
C GLN A 85 3.35 2.73 16.39
N VAL A 86 4.69 2.66 16.33
CA VAL A 86 5.39 1.42 16.00
C VAL A 86 5.03 0.30 16.98
N ARG A 87 4.59 0.63 18.21
CA ARG A 87 4.30 -0.33 19.29
C ARG A 87 2.84 -0.78 19.40
N ARG A 88 1.88 -0.11 18.72
CA ARG A 88 0.46 -0.47 18.78
C ARG A 88 -0.12 -0.47 17.36
N LEU A 89 -0.12 -1.66 16.77
CA LEU A 89 -0.82 -1.94 15.54
C LEU A 89 -2.23 -2.49 15.85
N PRO A 90 -3.23 -2.31 14.96
CA PRO A 90 -4.51 -3.00 15.08
C PRO A 90 -4.34 -4.53 15.07
N GLY A 91 -5.29 -5.28 15.63
CA GLY A 91 -5.11 -6.71 15.93
C GLY A 91 -4.78 -7.63 14.74
N ASN A 92 -5.12 -7.23 13.51
CA ASN A 92 -4.83 -7.97 12.28
C ASN A 92 -3.66 -7.39 11.47
N TRP A 93 -2.79 -6.61 12.10
CA TRP A 93 -1.65 -5.96 11.46
C TRP A 93 -0.35 -6.48 12.03
N ARG A 94 0.68 -6.49 11.18
CA ARG A 94 2.00 -6.97 11.55
C ARG A 94 3.06 -6.15 10.85
N TRP A 95 4.12 -5.78 11.58
CA TRP A 95 5.36 -5.34 10.95
C TRP A 95 6.09 -6.58 10.45
N VAL A 96 6.43 -6.58 9.16
CA VAL A 96 6.95 -7.75 8.47
C VAL A 96 8.24 -7.36 7.77
N ASP A 97 9.27 -8.19 7.93
CA ASP A 97 10.40 -8.20 7.02
C ASP A 97 10.05 -9.20 5.90
N PRO A 98 9.86 -8.75 4.66
CA PRO A 98 9.40 -9.62 3.58
C PRO A 98 10.41 -10.71 3.19
N VAL A 99 11.68 -10.56 3.56
CA VAL A 99 12.74 -11.54 3.28
C VAL A 99 12.82 -12.56 4.42
N ALA A 100 12.75 -12.08 5.66
CA ALA A 100 12.90 -12.95 6.84
C ALA A 100 11.59 -13.66 7.24
N ASP A 101 10.43 -13.12 6.87
CA ASP A 101 9.10 -13.60 7.28
C ASP A 101 8.17 -13.72 6.07
N PRO A 102 8.30 -14.81 5.27
CA PRO A 102 7.53 -14.97 4.04
C PRO A 102 6.06 -15.21 4.38
N LEU A 103 5.23 -14.22 4.07
CA LEU A 103 3.78 -14.30 4.23
C LEU A 103 3.09 -14.73 2.93
N PRO A 104 1.96 -15.44 3.01
CA PRO A 104 1.11 -15.66 1.85
C PRO A 104 0.49 -14.32 1.43
N LEU A 105 1.00 -13.73 0.34
CA LEU A 105 0.59 -12.42 -0.15
C LEU A 105 -0.51 -12.51 -1.21
N THR A 106 -1.36 -11.49 -1.29
CA THR A 106 -2.20 -11.31 -2.48
C THR A 106 -1.33 -11.07 -3.72
N ALA A 107 -1.89 -11.34 -4.92
CA ALA A 107 -1.18 -11.11 -6.17
C ALA A 107 -0.75 -9.64 -6.37
N ALA A 108 -1.55 -8.70 -5.85
CA ALA A 108 -1.22 -7.28 -5.87
C ALA A 108 -0.07 -6.95 -4.89
N ALA A 109 -0.10 -7.48 -3.67
CA ALA A 109 0.96 -7.26 -2.69
C ALA A 109 2.30 -7.87 -3.14
N ARG A 110 2.28 -9.05 -3.77
CA ARG A 110 3.47 -9.65 -4.38
C ARG A 110 4.10 -8.74 -5.44
N ARG A 111 3.27 -8.14 -6.31
CA ARG A 111 3.74 -7.16 -7.31
C ARG A 111 4.37 -5.91 -6.70
N VAL A 112 3.90 -5.45 -5.53
CA VAL A 112 4.54 -4.33 -4.84
C VAL A 112 5.98 -4.68 -4.49
N TYR A 113 6.24 -5.84 -3.90
CA TYR A 113 7.61 -6.25 -3.57
C TYR A 113 8.47 -6.42 -4.82
N GLU A 114 7.99 -7.18 -5.81
CA GLU A 114 8.78 -7.54 -6.99
C GLU A 114 9.02 -6.36 -7.94
N GLN A 115 8.00 -5.52 -8.17
CA GLN A 115 8.02 -4.51 -9.25
C GLN A 115 8.22 -3.08 -8.75
N VAL A 116 7.87 -2.80 -7.49
CA VAL A 116 7.91 -1.44 -6.95
C VAL A 116 9.05 -1.26 -5.96
N LEU A 117 9.26 -2.25 -5.09
CA LEU A 117 10.35 -2.23 -4.11
C LEU A 117 11.60 -2.94 -4.61
N GLU A 118 11.51 -3.66 -5.74
CA GLU A 118 12.58 -4.47 -6.32
C GLU A 118 13.18 -5.49 -5.32
N VAL A 119 12.35 -5.95 -4.37
CA VAL A 119 12.71 -6.95 -3.36
C VAL A 119 12.33 -8.33 -3.89
N PRO A 120 13.30 -9.21 -4.20
CA PRO A 120 13.01 -10.57 -4.65
C PRO A 120 12.42 -11.37 -3.48
N LEU A 121 11.17 -11.79 -3.64
CA LEU A 121 10.50 -12.67 -2.67
C LEU A 121 10.86 -14.15 -2.95
N PRO A 122 10.93 -15.00 -1.91
CA PRO A 122 11.10 -16.43 -2.09
C PRO A 122 9.96 -17.02 -2.92
N ARG A 123 10.30 -17.86 -3.91
CA ARG A 123 9.33 -18.53 -4.78
C ARG A 123 8.71 -19.71 -4.03
N GLY A 124 7.56 -19.49 -3.41
CA GLY A 124 6.75 -20.56 -2.81
C GLY A 124 6.37 -20.28 -1.37
N ALA A 125 5.12 -19.84 -1.19
CA ALA A 125 4.33 -19.92 0.03
C ALA A 125 2.91 -20.23 -0.42
#